data_AF-A0A2R6G314-F1
#
_entry.id   AF-A0A2R6G314-F1
#
_cell.length_a   1.000
_cell.length_b   1.000
_cell.length_c   1.000
_cell.angle_alpha   90.00
_cell.angle_beta   90.00
_cell.angle_gamma   90.00
#
_symmetry.space_group_name_H-M   'P 1'
#
loop_
_entity.id
_entity.type
_entity.pdbx_description
1 polymer ?
#
loop_
_entity_poly.entity_id
_entity_poly.type
_entity_poly.pdbx_seq_one_letter_code
_entity_poly.pdbx_strand_id
1 'polypeptide(L)'
;MSTLLTYAGFHLLFLVPPIALLILALSFADRIARPREAIAGVVLLTAIATIYTTPWDNYLIARGVWTYAEGTVLARLGRAPIEEYAFFVLQPVLAGLWFLWLGYAPSPECTVGVRARLLGAGVWLAVAVGGAWLLGVPGGLYLGAIALWAAPIAALQWALGGPVLWRNRRLLALSVAVPTLYLSFIDRIAIELEIWRLSPAHTTGLDPLGLPIEEGVFFLVTTTLVVQGLILFHWVLERVRAGGRAYGRAGLVPIERVRSPRRSAALDSSTEQPGSGPEETSDGPELDRSGRGEA
;
A
#
# COMPACT_ATOMS: atom_id res chain seq x y z
N MET A 1 25.19 -9.14 32.46
CA MET A 1 26.02 -9.42 31.27
C MET A 1 25.78 -8.28 30.30
N SER A 2 26.82 -7.60 29.82
CA SER A 2 26.66 -6.55 28.80
C SER A 2 26.18 -7.19 27.50
N THR A 3 25.05 -6.75 26.96
CA THR A 3 24.64 -7.10 25.60
C THR A 3 25.75 -6.70 24.63
N LEU A 4 26.31 -7.66 23.88
CA LEU A 4 27.40 -7.41 22.94
C LEU A 4 26.99 -6.50 21.77
N LEU A 5 25.68 -6.42 21.48
CA LEU A 5 25.12 -5.64 20.37
C LEU A 5 24.20 -4.54 20.92
N THR A 6 24.51 -3.29 20.55
CA THR A 6 23.64 -2.14 20.83
C THR A 6 22.47 -2.11 19.86
N TYR A 7 21.40 -1.37 20.18
CA TYR A 7 20.26 -1.22 19.27
C TYR A 7 20.68 -0.53 17.96
N ALA A 8 21.54 0.49 18.03
CA ALA A 8 22.11 1.10 16.82
C ALA A 8 22.93 0.08 16.00
N GLY A 9 23.72 -0.77 16.66
CA GLY A 9 24.46 -1.86 16.02
C GLY A 9 23.54 -2.88 15.35
N PHE A 10 22.41 -3.21 15.97
CA PHE A 10 21.39 -4.07 15.39
C PHE A 10 20.83 -3.50 14.08
N HIS A 11 20.48 -2.21 14.04
CA HIS A 11 20.06 -1.55 12.80
C HIS A 11 21.14 -1.61 11.71
N LEU A 12 22.39 -1.32 12.06
CA LEU A 12 23.52 -1.36 11.14
C LEU A 12 23.78 -2.75 10.57
N LEU A 13 23.49 -3.80 11.33
CA LEU A 13 23.74 -5.18 10.92
C LEU A 13 22.55 -5.79 10.15
N PHE A 14 21.32 -5.48 10.53
CA PHE A 14 20.13 -6.15 10.01
C PHE A 14 19.23 -5.27 9.13
N LEU A 15 19.20 -3.95 9.28
CA LEU A 15 18.30 -3.10 8.48
C LEU A 15 19.05 -2.38 7.36
N VAL A 16 20.22 -1.82 7.68
CA VAL A 16 21.00 -1.04 6.71
C VAL A 16 21.49 -1.89 5.52
N PRO A 17 22.03 -3.12 5.71
CA PRO A 17 22.52 -3.92 4.59
C PRO A 17 21.45 -4.28 3.55
N PRO A 18 20.27 -4.83 3.90
CA PRO A 18 19.24 -5.13 2.90
C PRO A 18 18.71 -3.85 2.22
N ILE A 19 18.61 -2.72 2.94
CA ILE A 19 18.25 -1.43 2.34
C ILE A 19 19.31 -1.01 1.30
N ALA A 20 20.59 -1.06 1.65
CA ALA A 20 21.68 -0.70 0.75
C ALA A 20 21.73 -1.61 -0.49
N LEU A 21 21.52 -2.91 -0.31
CA LEU A 21 21.45 -3.89 -1.40
C LEU A 21 20.26 -3.62 -2.32
N LEU A 22 19.08 -3.28 -1.78
CA LEU A 22 17.92 -2.92 -2.59
C LEU A 22 18.14 -1.62 -3.37
N ILE A 23 18.76 -0.60 -2.76
CA ILE A 23 19.14 0.63 -3.46
C ILE A 23 20.09 0.32 -4.61
N LEU A 24 21.12 -0.49 -4.35
CA LEU A 24 22.08 -0.91 -5.36
C LEU A 24 21.40 -1.70 -6.48
N ALA A 25 20.58 -2.69 -6.16
CA ALA A 25 19.86 -3.50 -7.13
C ALA A 25 18.92 -2.64 -8.00
N LEU A 26 18.19 -1.70 -7.40
CA LEU A 26 17.32 -0.76 -8.10
C LEU A 26 18.10 0.23 -8.98
N SER A 27 19.36 0.55 -8.64
CA SER A 27 20.21 1.41 -9.48
C SER A 27 20.63 0.76 -10.80
N PHE A 28 20.60 -0.57 -10.87
CA PHE A 28 20.94 -1.36 -12.06
C PHE A 28 19.72 -1.98 -12.76
N ALA A 29 18.53 -1.84 -12.19
CA ALA A 29 17.33 -2.50 -12.70
C ALA A 29 16.30 -1.50 -13.22
N ASP A 30 15.73 -1.78 -14.40
CA ASP A 30 14.64 -0.99 -15.00
C ASP A 30 13.28 -1.32 -14.36
N ARG A 31 13.21 -1.22 -13.02
CA ARG A 31 12.00 -1.49 -12.23
C ARG A 31 11.17 -0.24 -11.96
N ILE A 32 11.78 0.94 -12.04
CA ILE A 32 11.17 2.21 -11.66
C ILE A 32 11.07 3.13 -12.87
N ALA A 33 9.90 3.17 -13.51
CA ALA A 33 9.66 4.06 -14.65
C ALA A 33 9.71 5.55 -14.28
N ARG A 34 9.40 5.90 -13.02
CA ARG A 34 9.27 7.29 -12.53
C ARG A 34 9.98 7.47 -11.18
N PRO A 35 11.32 7.62 -11.17
CA PRO A 35 12.12 7.60 -9.94
C PRO A 35 11.77 8.73 -8.97
N ARG A 36 11.51 9.95 -9.46
CA ARG A 36 11.13 11.09 -8.60
C ARG A 36 9.84 10.82 -7.83
N GLU A 37 8.85 10.21 -8.48
CA GLU A 37 7.57 9.88 -7.85
C GLU A 37 7.72 8.71 -6.88
N ALA A 38 8.51 7.70 -7.23
CA ALA A 38 8.83 6.59 -6.33
C ALA A 38 9.51 7.08 -5.04
N ILE A 39 10.53 7.93 -5.17
CA ILE A 39 11.21 8.55 -4.02
C ILE A 39 10.23 9.40 -3.22
N ALA A 40 9.44 10.26 -3.87
CA ALA A 40 8.45 11.10 -3.19
C ALA A 40 7.42 10.28 -2.41
N GLY A 41 6.94 9.16 -2.98
CA GLY A 41 6.03 8.25 -2.30
C GLY A 41 6.64 7.64 -1.05
N VAL A 42 7.86 7.07 -1.16
CA VAL A 42 8.56 6.48 -0.01
C VAL A 42 8.81 7.54 1.06
N VAL A 43 9.37 8.70 0.71
CA VAL A 43 9.65 9.79 1.66
C VAL A 43 8.38 10.27 2.36
N LEU A 44 7.28 10.46 1.62
CA LEU A 44 6.00 10.89 2.18
C LEU A 44 5.47 9.86 3.18
N LEU A 45 5.44 8.58 2.81
CA LEU A 45 4.90 7.53 3.68
C LEU A 45 5.79 7.30 4.89
N THR A 46 7.12 7.40 4.74
CA THR A 46 8.06 7.38 5.86
C THR A 46 7.79 8.54 6.82
N ALA A 47 7.63 9.77 6.33
CA ALA A 47 7.34 10.92 7.19
C ALA A 47 6.01 10.78 7.95
N ILE A 48 4.95 10.31 7.26
CA ILE A 48 3.66 10.03 7.90
C ILE A 48 3.82 8.94 8.97
N ALA A 49 4.52 7.86 8.66
CA ALA A 49 4.75 6.77 9.61
C ALA A 49 5.50 7.26 10.85
N THR A 50 6.60 8.00 10.68
CA THR A 50 7.36 8.56 11.80
C THR A 50 6.51 9.46 12.68
N ILE A 51 5.75 10.39 12.11
CA ILE A 51 4.89 11.31 12.87
C ILE A 51 3.78 10.57 13.60
N TYR A 52 3.12 9.62 12.93
CA TYR A 52 1.95 8.92 13.47
C TYR A 52 2.33 7.83 14.50
N THR A 53 3.49 7.19 14.35
CA THR A 53 3.98 6.18 15.29
C THR A 53 4.58 6.82 16.55
N THR A 54 5.23 7.98 16.44
CA THR A 54 5.91 8.65 17.58
C THR A 54 5.07 8.73 18.88
N PRO A 55 3.83 9.26 18.88
CA PRO A 55 3.05 9.36 20.12
C PRO A 55 2.57 7.99 20.63
N TRP A 56 2.25 7.07 19.72
CA TRP A 56 1.80 5.72 20.05
C TRP A 56 2.92 4.93 20.74
N ASP A 57 4.13 4.99 20.17
CA ASP A 57 5.30 4.27 20.65
C ASP A 57 5.73 4.78 22.04
N ASN A 58 5.85 6.10 22.18
CA ASN A 58 6.17 6.72 23.47
C ASN A 58 5.15 6.38 24.56
N TYR A 59 3.87 6.26 24.19
CA TYR A 59 2.82 5.83 25.12
C TYR A 59 3.02 4.38 25.56
N LEU A 60 3.27 3.44 24.65
CA LEU A 60 3.45 2.03 25.02
C LEU A 60 4.72 1.80 25.84
N ILE A 61 5.82 2.49 25.52
CA ILE A 61 7.03 2.48 26.36
C ILE A 61 6.74 3.07 27.74
N ALA A 62 5.98 4.16 27.84
CA ALA A 62 5.59 4.73 29.13
C ALA A 62 4.73 3.77 29.96
N ARG A 63 3.94 2.90 29.30
CA ARG A 63 3.14 1.86 29.94
C ARG A 63 3.96 0.60 30.27
N GLY A 64 5.24 0.53 29.87
CA GLY A 64 6.10 -0.63 30.10
C GLY A 64 5.66 -1.84 29.29
N VAL A 65 5.17 -1.63 28.06
CA VAL A 65 4.88 -2.76 27.15
C VAL A 65 6.17 -3.46 26.75
N TRP A 66 7.23 -2.70 26.50
CA TRP A 66 8.58 -3.23 26.37
C TRP A 66 9.61 -2.32 27.06
N THR A 67 10.77 -2.91 27.33
CA THR A 67 11.92 -2.27 27.97
C THR A 67 13.20 -2.65 27.24
N TYR A 68 14.30 -1.95 27.53
CA TYR A 68 15.59 -2.14 26.88
C TYR A 68 16.64 -2.52 27.91
N ALA A 69 17.59 -3.39 27.55
CA ALA A 69 18.66 -3.74 28.46
C ALA A 69 19.59 -2.55 28.74
N GLU A 70 20.22 -2.55 29.90
CA GLU A 70 21.14 -1.48 30.31
C GLU A 70 22.31 -1.36 29.33
N GLY A 71 22.59 -0.12 28.88
CA GLY A 71 23.67 0.16 27.93
C GLY A 71 23.40 -0.17 26.45
N THR A 72 22.20 -0.65 26.10
CA THR A 72 21.84 -0.95 24.69
C THR A 72 21.44 0.26 23.86
N VAL A 73 20.92 1.31 24.51
CA VAL A 73 20.36 2.50 23.88
C VAL A 73 21.32 3.68 23.98
N LEU A 74 21.49 4.42 22.90
CA LEU A 74 22.42 5.53 22.81
C LEU A 74 21.87 6.81 23.48
N ALA A 75 20.61 7.12 23.21
CA ALA A 75 19.92 8.27 23.76
C ALA A 75 18.40 8.07 23.69
N ARG A 76 17.64 8.91 24.41
CA ARG A 76 16.17 8.93 24.35
C ARG A 76 15.67 10.29 23.93
N LEU A 77 14.63 10.30 23.09
CA LEU A 77 13.81 11.48 22.82
C LEU A 77 12.43 11.19 23.40
N GLY A 78 12.03 11.93 24.44
CA GLY A 78 10.85 11.56 25.23
C GLY A 78 11.09 10.26 26.02
N ARG A 79 10.25 9.25 25.79
CA ARG A 79 10.34 7.92 26.42
C ARG A 79 11.06 6.92 25.52
N ALA A 80 10.92 7.06 24.21
CA ALA A 80 11.50 6.16 23.22
C ALA A 80 13.02 6.43 23.01
N PRO A 81 13.84 5.38 22.82
CA PRO A 81 15.19 5.51 22.31
C PRO A 81 15.22 6.17 20.93
N ILE A 82 16.30 6.87 20.59
CA ILE A 82 16.46 7.46 19.24
C ILE A 82 16.47 6.39 18.15
N GLU A 83 16.84 5.17 18.51
CA GLU A 83 16.85 4.00 17.64
C GLU A 83 15.43 3.59 17.22
N GLU A 84 14.41 3.77 18.07
CA GLU A 84 13.01 3.56 17.66
C GLU A 84 12.62 4.53 16.55
N TYR A 85 13.00 5.81 16.67
CA TYR A 85 12.77 6.79 15.60
C TYR A 85 13.51 6.42 14.32
N ALA A 86 14.71 5.84 14.42
CA ALA A 86 15.40 5.28 13.27
C ALA A 86 14.62 4.11 12.67
N PHE A 87 14.06 3.22 13.49
CA PHE A 87 13.21 2.12 13.01
C PHE A 87 11.95 2.63 12.28
N PHE A 88 11.29 3.68 12.79
CA PHE A 88 10.14 4.31 12.12
C PHE A 88 10.49 4.88 10.74
N VAL A 89 11.77 5.10 10.45
CA VAL A 89 12.29 5.53 9.15
C VAL A 89 12.72 4.33 8.31
N LEU A 90 13.52 3.43 8.88
CA LEU A 90 14.12 2.29 8.19
C LEU A 90 13.07 1.27 7.72
N GLN A 91 12.05 0.97 8.54
CA GLN A 91 11.03 -0.01 8.18
C GLN A 91 10.20 0.42 6.96
N PRO A 92 9.65 1.64 6.88
CA PRO A 92 8.95 2.09 5.67
C PRO A 92 9.86 2.19 4.44
N VAL A 93 11.14 2.56 4.63
CA VAL A 93 12.13 2.59 3.53
C VAL A 93 12.38 1.17 3.00
N LEU A 94 12.63 0.20 3.88
CA LEU A 94 12.82 -1.20 3.48
C LEU A 94 11.60 -1.74 2.73
N ALA A 95 10.40 -1.57 3.29
CA ALA A 95 9.15 -2.00 2.68
C ALA A 95 8.90 -1.30 1.33
N GLY A 96 9.17 0.00 1.25
CA GLY A 96 9.02 0.81 0.04
C GLY A 96 9.98 0.40 -1.06
N LEU A 97 11.26 0.19 -0.75
CA LEU A 97 12.26 -0.28 -1.72
C LEU A 97 11.93 -1.69 -2.22
N TRP A 98 11.50 -2.58 -1.33
CA TRP A 98 11.03 -3.92 -1.74
C TRP A 98 9.80 -3.85 -2.64
N PHE A 99 8.83 -3.00 -2.33
CA PHE A 99 7.68 -2.74 -3.19
C PHE A 99 8.10 -2.25 -4.58
N LEU A 100 9.06 -1.31 -4.65
CA LEU A 100 9.58 -0.80 -5.92
C LEU A 100 10.32 -1.88 -6.72
N TRP A 101 11.07 -2.74 -6.05
CA TRP A 101 11.75 -3.88 -6.66
C TRP A 101 10.79 -4.82 -7.39
N LEU A 102 9.59 -5.05 -6.83
CA LEU A 102 8.56 -5.87 -7.47
C LEU A 102 7.95 -5.22 -8.73
N GLY A 103 8.20 -3.94 -9.00
CA GLY A 103 7.88 -3.27 -10.26
C GLY A 103 6.38 -2.99 -10.45
N TYR A 104 5.80 -2.16 -9.58
CA TYR A 104 4.39 -1.76 -9.70
C TYR A 104 4.12 -0.91 -10.96
N ALA A 105 3.20 -1.38 -11.80
CA ALA A 105 2.64 -0.61 -12.91
C ALA A 105 1.20 -0.19 -12.60
N PRO A 106 0.94 1.06 -12.18
CA PRO A 106 -0.41 1.52 -11.88
C PRO A 106 -1.26 1.59 -13.16
N SER A 107 -2.53 1.23 -13.04
CA SER A 107 -3.54 1.43 -14.10
C SER A 107 -4.60 2.43 -13.62
N PRO A 108 -4.87 3.50 -14.40
CA PRO A 108 -5.77 4.59 -13.97
C PRO A 108 -7.23 4.15 -13.88
N GLU A 109 -7.60 3.13 -14.65
CA GLU A 109 -8.94 2.56 -14.70
C GLU A 109 -9.12 1.51 -13.60
N CYS A 110 -9.98 1.83 -12.64
CA CYS A 110 -10.51 0.87 -11.70
C CYS A 110 -11.91 1.35 -11.32
N THR A 111 -12.93 0.54 -11.61
CA THR A 111 -14.29 0.84 -11.15
C THR A 111 -14.36 0.59 -9.66
N VAL A 112 -14.40 1.69 -8.90
CA VAL A 112 -14.41 1.62 -7.45
C VAL A 112 -15.86 1.64 -6.96
N GLY A 113 -16.41 0.47 -6.64
CA GLY A 113 -17.76 0.36 -6.10
C GLY A 113 -17.86 0.92 -4.68
N VAL A 114 -18.84 1.79 -4.41
CA VAL A 114 -19.09 2.40 -3.10
C VAL A 114 -19.31 1.32 -2.02
N ARG A 115 -20.13 0.31 -2.32
CA ARG A 115 -20.41 -0.79 -1.38
C ARG A 115 -19.14 -1.53 -0.95
N ALA A 116 -18.25 -1.86 -1.89
CA ALA A 116 -17.00 -2.57 -1.58
C ALA A 116 -16.04 -1.73 -0.72
N ARG A 117 -16.00 -0.41 -0.94
CA ARG A 117 -15.25 0.52 -0.09
C ARG A 117 -15.81 0.57 1.33
N LEU A 118 -17.13 0.77 1.45
CA LEU A 118 -17.80 0.88 2.75
C LEU A 118 -17.73 -0.42 3.55
N LEU A 119 -17.92 -1.57 2.90
CA LEU A 119 -17.84 -2.86 3.58
C LEU A 119 -16.45 -3.11 4.16
N GLY A 120 -15.37 -2.93 3.38
CA GLY A 120 -14.04 -3.16 3.92
C GLY A 120 -13.58 -2.07 4.89
N ALA A 121 -14.02 -0.82 4.73
CA ALA A 121 -13.83 0.20 5.77
C ALA A 121 -14.54 -0.20 7.08
N GLY A 122 -15.77 -0.73 6.98
CA GLY A 122 -16.52 -1.26 8.11
C GLY A 122 -15.83 -2.44 8.80
N VAL A 123 -15.19 -3.34 8.04
CA VAL A 123 -14.37 -4.42 8.60
C VAL A 123 -13.22 -3.86 9.44
N TRP A 124 -12.49 -2.88 8.93
CA TRP A 124 -11.41 -2.24 9.69
C TRP A 124 -11.94 -1.48 10.91
N LEU A 125 -13.09 -0.80 10.82
CA LEU A 125 -13.72 -0.20 12.00
C LEU A 125 -14.10 -1.24 13.05
N ALA A 126 -14.57 -2.42 12.65
CA ALA A 126 -14.82 -3.52 13.58
C ALA A 126 -13.52 -4.02 14.23
N VAL A 127 -12.40 -4.06 13.49
CA VAL A 127 -11.07 -4.35 14.07
C VAL A 127 -10.67 -3.27 15.08
N ALA A 128 -10.95 -2.00 14.83
CA ALA A 128 -10.69 -0.92 15.79
C ALA A 128 -11.50 -1.09 17.08
N VAL A 129 -12.79 -1.46 16.98
CA VAL A 129 -13.65 -1.76 18.13
C VAL A 129 -13.13 -2.98 18.90
N GLY A 130 -12.73 -4.05 18.21
CA GLY A 130 -12.10 -5.21 18.83
C GLY A 130 -10.79 -4.86 19.54
N GLY A 131 -9.97 -4.00 18.93
CA GLY A 131 -8.75 -3.46 19.52
C GLY A 131 -9.03 -2.67 20.80
N ALA A 132 -10.04 -1.78 20.77
CA ALA A 132 -10.47 -1.02 21.94
C ALA A 132 -10.97 -1.93 23.08
N TRP A 133 -11.68 -3.00 22.75
CA TRP A 133 -12.08 -4.01 23.73
C TRP A 133 -10.87 -4.74 24.33
N LEU A 134 -9.89 -5.15 23.51
CA LEU A 134 -8.67 -5.81 23.96
C LEU A 134 -7.85 -4.98 24.94
N LEU A 135 -7.89 -3.64 24.85
CA LEU A 135 -7.22 -2.76 25.82
C LEU A 135 -7.68 -2.97 27.26
N GLY A 136 -8.90 -3.49 27.48
CA GLY A 136 -9.47 -3.75 28.80
C GLY A 136 -9.22 -5.17 29.33
N VAL A 137 -8.61 -6.05 28.54
CA VAL A 137 -8.37 -7.46 28.89
C VAL A 137 -6.92 -7.64 29.37
N PRO A 138 -6.67 -8.45 30.42
CA PRO A 138 -5.30 -8.79 30.85
C PRO A 138 -4.46 -9.34 29.68
N GLY A 139 -3.24 -8.83 29.50
CA GLY A 139 -2.37 -9.20 28.37
C GLY A 139 -2.81 -8.66 26.99
N GLY A 140 -3.96 -7.97 26.90
CA GLY A 140 -4.50 -7.46 25.64
C GLY A 140 -4.01 -6.06 25.25
N LEU A 141 -3.26 -5.38 26.12
CA LEU A 141 -2.87 -3.98 25.91
C LEU A 141 -2.09 -3.80 24.60
N TYR A 142 -1.07 -4.62 24.34
CA TYR A 142 -0.22 -4.41 23.17
C TYR A 142 -0.96 -4.68 21.87
N LEU A 143 -1.58 -5.87 21.75
CA LEU A 143 -2.36 -6.24 20.58
C LEU A 143 -3.54 -5.29 20.32
N GLY A 144 -4.25 -4.90 21.39
CA GLY A 144 -5.33 -3.93 21.33
C GLY A 144 -4.86 -2.56 20.85
N ALA A 145 -3.69 -2.11 21.31
CA ALA A 145 -3.09 -0.84 20.91
C ALA A 145 -2.64 -0.85 19.44
N ILE A 146 -2.09 -1.97 18.93
CA ILE A 146 -1.76 -2.13 17.51
C ILE A 146 -3.03 -2.00 16.67
N ALA A 147 -4.08 -2.75 17.02
CA ALA A 147 -5.34 -2.77 16.29
C ALA A 147 -6.01 -1.38 16.28
N LEU A 148 -6.14 -0.73 17.45
CA LEU A 148 -6.79 0.57 17.57
C LEU A 148 -6.01 1.69 16.83
N TRP A 149 -4.68 1.61 16.80
CA TRP A 149 -3.84 2.58 16.10
C TRP A 149 -3.88 2.43 14.58
N ALA A 150 -3.81 1.20 14.08
CA ALA A 150 -3.70 0.93 12.65
C ALA A 150 -5.03 0.92 11.91
N ALA A 151 -6.06 0.37 12.55
CA ALA A 151 -7.33 0.11 11.89
C ALA A 151 -8.02 1.36 11.33
N PRO A 152 -8.00 2.55 11.99
CA PRO A 152 -8.53 3.78 11.40
C PRO A 152 -7.84 4.17 10.09
N ILE A 153 -6.51 4.01 10.01
CA ILE A 153 -5.74 4.31 8.80
C ILE A 153 -6.03 3.28 7.71
N ALA A 154 -6.11 2.00 8.06
CA ALA A 154 -6.49 0.95 7.12
C ALA A 154 -7.92 1.12 6.58
N ALA A 155 -8.87 1.54 7.45
CA ALA A 155 -10.23 1.87 7.06
C ALA A 155 -10.25 3.05 6.07
N LEU A 156 -9.46 4.10 6.32
CA LEU A 156 -9.31 5.22 5.42
C LEU A 156 -8.72 4.78 4.07
N GLN A 157 -7.63 4.02 4.06
CA GLN A 157 -7.03 3.50 2.82
C GLN A 157 -8.00 2.63 2.02
N TRP A 158 -8.77 1.77 2.70
CA TRP A 158 -9.79 0.95 2.05
C TRP A 158 -10.96 1.78 1.52
N ALA A 159 -11.41 2.78 2.27
CA ALA A 159 -12.40 3.75 1.82
C ALA A 159 -11.89 4.56 0.62
N LEU A 160 -10.59 4.84 0.52
CA LEU A 160 -9.97 5.55 -0.60
C LEU A 160 -9.67 4.66 -1.81
N GLY A 161 -9.52 3.35 -1.68
CA GLY A 161 -9.20 2.53 -2.85
C GLY A 161 -9.15 1.03 -2.64
N GLY A 162 -9.94 0.47 -1.73
CA GLY A 162 -10.02 -0.98 -1.48
C GLY A 162 -10.08 -1.86 -2.74
N PRO A 163 -10.93 -1.56 -3.74
CA PRO A 163 -10.93 -2.28 -5.01
C PRO A 163 -9.61 -2.24 -5.79
N VAL A 164 -8.86 -1.13 -5.72
CA VAL A 164 -7.52 -1.00 -6.32
C VAL A 164 -6.54 -1.91 -5.59
N LEU A 165 -6.58 -1.93 -4.26
CA LEU A 165 -5.75 -2.80 -3.42
C LEU A 165 -6.05 -4.28 -3.71
N TRP A 166 -7.33 -4.63 -3.79
CA TRP A 166 -7.78 -5.99 -4.09
C TRP A 166 -7.35 -6.46 -5.49
N ARG A 167 -7.46 -5.58 -6.50
CA ARG A 167 -6.94 -5.87 -7.85
C ARG A 167 -5.44 -6.19 -7.82
N ASN A 168 -4.69 -5.51 -6.95
CA ASN A 168 -3.26 -5.69 -6.77
C ASN A 168 -2.89 -6.65 -5.61
N ARG A 169 -3.81 -7.53 -5.17
CA ARG A 169 -3.63 -8.38 -3.99
C ARG A 169 -2.37 -9.25 -4.00
N ARG A 170 -1.90 -9.70 -5.18
CA ARG A 170 -0.67 -10.50 -5.29
C ARG A 170 0.57 -9.64 -4.99
N LEU A 171 0.64 -8.46 -5.60
CA LEU A 171 1.69 -7.50 -5.31
C LEU A 171 1.64 -7.08 -3.84
N LEU A 172 0.46 -6.71 -3.33
CA LEU A 172 0.27 -6.36 -1.93
C LEU A 172 0.74 -7.49 -0.99
N ALA A 173 0.32 -8.73 -1.23
CA ALA A 173 0.71 -9.87 -0.41
C ALA A 173 2.24 -10.09 -0.43
N LEU A 174 2.90 -10.03 -1.60
CA LEU A 174 4.34 -10.21 -1.71
C LEU A 174 5.14 -9.04 -1.11
N SER A 175 4.67 -7.82 -1.32
CA SER A 175 5.26 -6.60 -0.76
C SER A 175 5.13 -6.55 0.77
N VAL A 176 4.09 -7.18 1.33
CA VAL A 176 3.89 -7.23 2.78
C VAL A 176 4.58 -8.43 3.41
N ALA A 177 4.40 -9.63 2.85
CA ALA A 177 4.87 -10.86 3.47
C ALA A 177 6.39 -10.90 3.62
N VAL A 178 7.15 -10.51 2.59
CA VAL A 178 8.62 -10.62 2.63
C VAL A 178 9.23 -9.70 3.69
N PRO A 179 8.94 -8.37 3.74
CA PRO A 179 9.44 -7.52 4.81
C PRO A 179 8.90 -7.95 6.18
N THR A 180 7.63 -8.35 6.29
CA THR A 180 7.06 -8.79 7.58
C THR A 180 7.80 -9.99 8.14
N LEU A 181 8.03 -11.02 7.32
CA LEU A 181 8.75 -12.23 7.73
C LEU A 181 10.20 -11.92 8.08
N TYR A 182 10.86 -11.07 7.30
CA TYR A 182 12.23 -10.64 7.58
C TYR A 182 12.33 -9.89 8.91
N LEU A 183 11.47 -8.90 9.13
CA LEU A 183 11.41 -8.09 10.35
C LEU A 183 11.08 -8.95 11.58
N SER A 184 10.09 -9.84 11.46
CA SER A 184 9.73 -10.80 12.51
C SER A 184 10.91 -11.71 12.88
N PHE A 185 11.67 -12.17 11.88
CA PHE A 185 12.83 -13.02 12.10
C PHE A 185 13.95 -12.28 12.86
N ILE A 186 14.29 -11.07 12.43
CA ILE A 186 15.36 -10.30 13.10
C ILE A 186 14.92 -9.78 14.47
N ASP A 187 13.64 -9.46 14.66
CA ASP A 187 13.09 -9.05 15.96
C ASP A 187 13.18 -10.18 16.99
N ARG A 188 12.87 -11.42 16.57
CA ARG A 188 13.12 -12.60 17.41
C ARG A 188 14.58 -12.69 17.84
N ILE A 189 15.53 -12.45 16.92
CA ILE A 189 16.96 -12.42 17.26
C ILE A 189 17.26 -11.32 18.27
N ALA A 190 16.69 -10.12 18.13
CA ALA A 190 16.91 -9.02 19.06
C ALA A 190 16.38 -9.32 20.47
N ILE A 191 15.22 -9.98 20.57
CA ILE A 191 14.65 -10.45 21.84
C ILE A 191 15.54 -11.53 22.46
N GLU A 192 16.02 -12.51 21.67
CA GLU A 192 16.96 -13.55 22.13
C GLU A 192 18.30 -12.96 22.60
N LEU A 193 18.76 -11.87 21.97
CA LEU A 193 19.93 -11.10 22.38
C LEU A 193 19.66 -10.11 23.52
N GLU A 194 18.43 -10.08 24.03
CA GLU A 194 17.97 -9.23 25.13
C GLU A 194 18.15 -7.73 24.88
N ILE A 195 18.17 -7.28 23.62
CA ILE A 195 18.28 -5.85 23.27
C ILE A 195 17.04 -5.11 23.79
N TRP A 196 15.87 -5.69 23.55
CA TRP A 196 14.61 -5.33 24.20
C TRP A 196 13.90 -6.57 24.75
N ARG A 197 13.00 -6.32 25.70
CA ARG A 197 12.16 -7.34 26.34
C ARG A 197 10.73 -6.85 26.42
N LEU A 198 9.80 -7.69 25.99
CA LEU A 198 8.38 -7.44 26.14
C LEU A 198 7.90 -7.83 27.54
N SER A 199 6.90 -7.09 28.04
CA SER A 199 6.29 -7.34 29.34
C SER A 199 5.20 -8.41 29.24
N PRO A 200 5.31 -9.54 29.97
CA PRO A 200 4.27 -10.57 30.00
C PRO A 200 2.92 -10.07 30.53
N ALA A 201 2.88 -8.93 31.22
CA ALA A 201 1.63 -8.32 31.69
C ALA A 201 0.81 -7.66 30.56
N HIS A 202 1.46 -7.34 29.44
CA HIS A 202 0.87 -6.56 28.35
C HIS A 202 0.78 -7.34 27.03
N THR A 203 1.26 -8.58 27.00
CA THR A 203 1.22 -9.51 25.86
C THR A 203 0.34 -10.72 26.15
N THR A 204 -0.11 -11.38 25.10
CA THR A 204 -1.01 -12.54 25.14
C THR A 204 -0.32 -13.84 25.57
N GLY A 205 1.02 -13.88 25.53
CA GLY A 205 1.82 -15.08 25.80
C GLY A 205 1.79 -16.13 24.68
N LEU A 206 1.30 -15.76 23.50
CA LEU A 206 1.34 -16.61 22.31
C LEU A 206 2.61 -16.32 21.51
N ASP A 207 3.54 -17.26 21.50
CA ASP A 207 4.85 -17.08 20.88
C ASP A 207 5.08 -18.05 19.69
N PRO A 208 4.32 -17.96 18.58
CA PRO A 208 4.52 -18.81 17.42
C PRO A 208 5.97 -18.69 16.90
N LEU A 209 6.64 -19.83 16.76
CA LEU A 209 8.06 -19.89 16.37
C LEU A 209 8.99 -19.06 17.26
N GLY A 210 8.64 -18.83 18.54
CA GLY A 210 9.46 -18.11 19.51
C GLY A 210 9.39 -16.59 19.39
N LEU A 211 8.42 -16.03 18.65
CA LEU A 211 8.17 -14.60 18.56
C LEU A 211 6.78 -14.28 19.11
N PRO A 212 6.63 -13.30 20.03
CA PRO A 212 5.30 -12.85 20.46
C PRO A 212 4.41 -12.47 19.27
N ILE A 213 3.17 -12.96 19.28
CA ILE A 213 2.22 -12.74 18.17
C ILE A 213 2.02 -11.24 17.89
N GLU A 214 2.11 -10.39 18.92
CA GLU A 214 1.97 -8.95 18.79
C GLU A 214 3.07 -8.33 17.93
N GLU A 215 4.32 -8.77 18.04
CA GLU A 215 5.42 -8.31 17.20
C GLU A 215 5.19 -8.69 15.73
N GLY A 216 4.80 -9.95 15.49
CA GLY A 216 4.44 -10.41 14.14
C GLY A 216 3.28 -9.62 13.54
N VAL A 217 2.25 -9.31 14.34
CA VAL A 217 1.11 -8.48 13.92
C VAL A 217 1.53 -7.03 13.71
N PHE A 218 2.41 -6.47 14.54
CA PHE A 218 2.95 -5.12 14.40
C PHE A 218 3.68 -4.98 13.07
N PHE A 219 4.62 -5.86 12.73
CA PHE A 219 5.32 -5.82 11.44
C PHE A 219 4.38 -6.05 10.26
N LEU A 220 3.41 -6.95 10.39
CA LEU A 220 2.41 -7.20 9.36
C LEU A 220 1.61 -5.94 9.05
N VAL A 221 1.07 -5.31 10.09
CA VAL A 221 0.15 -4.19 9.96
C VAL A 221 0.90 -2.93 9.52
N THR A 222 2.05 -2.60 10.11
CA THR A 222 2.87 -1.45 9.71
C THR A 222 3.30 -1.56 8.24
N THR A 223 3.80 -2.71 7.81
CA THR A 223 4.17 -2.96 6.40
C THR A 223 2.94 -2.88 5.49
N THR A 224 1.80 -3.42 5.92
CA THR A 224 0.54 -3.36 5.18
C THR A 224 0.06 -1.92 4.95
N LEU A 225 0.15 -1.04 5.96
CA LEU A 225 -0.23 0.37 5.83
C LEU A 225 0.68 1.12 4.86
N VAL A 226 2.01 0.88 4.93
CA VAL A 226 2.99 1.51 4.03
C VAL A 226 2.73 1.10 2.58
N VAL A 227 2.63 -0.21 2.32
CA VAL A 227 2.46 -0.75 0.96
C VAL A 227 1.11 -0.35 0.36
N GLN A 228 0.02 -0.40 1.13
CA GLN A 228 -1.28 0.12 0.67
C GLN A 228 -1.18 1.60 0.31
N GLY A 229 -0.49 2.39 1.16
CA GLY A 229 -0.25 3.80 0.92
C GLY A 229 0.48 4.06 -0.41
N LEU A 230 1.54 3.29 -0.69
CA LEU A 230 2.31 3.40 -1.94
C LEU A 230 1.48 3.01 -3.17
N ILE A 231 0.71 1.93 -3.11
CA ILE A 231 -0.19 1.53 -4.21
C ILE A 231 -1.19 2.65 -4.52
N LEU A 232 -1.84 3.20 -3.49
CA LEU A 232 -2.83 4.27 -3.64
C LEU A 232 -2.19 5.57 -4.14
N PHE A 233 -1.01 5.93 -3.62
CA PHE A 233 -0.25 7.09 -4.06
C PHE A 233 0.05 7.04 -5.56
N HIS A 234 0.65 5.95 -6.04
CA HIS A 234 0.98 5.79 -7.46
C HIS A 234 -0.26 5.69 -8.34
N TRP A 235 -1.33 5.06 -7.87
CA TRP A 235 -2.61 5.01 -8.57
C TRP A 235 -3.23 6.41 -8.77
N VAL A 236 -3.21 7.26 -7.74
CA VAL A 236 -3.72 8.63 -7.83
C VAL A 236 -2.90 9.45 -8.83
N LEU A 237 -1.57 9.36 -8.79
CA LEU A 237 -0.71 10.06 -9.73
C LEU A 237 -0.96 9.63 -11.18
N GLU A 238 -1.16 8.32 -11.41
CA GLU A 238 -1.50 7.81 -12.74
C GLU A 238 -2.83 8.34 -13.26
N ARG A 239 -3.83 8.46 -12.39
CA ARG A 239 -5.11 9.12 -12.75
C ARG A 239 -4.91 10.60 -13.06
N VAL A 240 -4.11 11.31 -12.28
CA VAL A 240 -3.83 12.73 -12.57
C VAL A 240 -3.17 12.89 -13.95
N ARG A 241 -2.30 11.96 -14.35
CA ARG A 241 -1.72 11.95 -15.70
C ARG A 241 -2.75 11.64 -16.79
N ALA A 242 -3.59 10.64 -16.57
CA ALA A 242 -4.55 10.19 -17.58
C ALA A 242 -5.68 11.20 -17.88
N GLY A 243 -6.08 12.02 -16.89
CA GLY A 243 -7.26 12.90 -17.04
C GLY A 243 -7.20 14.20 -16.23
N GLY A 244 -6.01 14.62 -15.80
CA GLY A 244 -5.82 15.82 -14.98
C GLY A 244 -6.24 15.68 -13.51
N ARG A 245 -6.06 16.76 -12.75
CA ARG A 245 -6.29 16.78 -11.28
C ARG A 245 -7.73 16.43 -10.91
N ALA A 246 -8.71 16.82 -11.72
CA ALA A 246 -10.12 16.51 -11.48
C ALA A 246 -10.38 14.99 -11.54
N TYR A 247 -9.82 14.30 -12.54
CA TYR A 247 -9.96 12.84 -12.66
C TYR A 247 -9.25 12.07 -11.55
N GLY A 248 -8.08 12.57 -11.12
CA GLY A 248 -7.38 12.08 -9.94
C GLY A 248 -8.26 12.15 -8.68
N ARG A 249 -8.80 13.33 -8.38
CA ARG A 249 -9.68 13.57 -7.22
C ARG A 249 -10.97 12.76 -7.28
N ALA A 250 -11.60 12.64 -8.45
CA ALA A 250 -12.82 11.85 -8.63
C ALA A 250 -12.61 10.37 -8.28
N GLY A 251 -11.40 9.83 -8.38
CA GLY A 251 -11.08 8.47 -7.93
C GLY A 251 -11.12 8.31 -6.40
N LEU A 252 -10.74 9.36 -5.67
CA LEU A 252 -10.73 9.36 -4.20
C LEU A 252 -12.15 9.44 -3.60
N VAL A 253 -13.10 9.97 -4.36
CA VAL A 253 -14.51 10.04 -3.94
C VAL A 253 -15.23 8.75 -4.35
N PRO A 254 -16.02 8.12 -3.46
CA PRO A 254 -16.93 7.04 -3.84
C PRO A 254 -18.06 7.60 -4.70
N ILE A 255 -17.89 7.61 -6.02
CA ILE A 255 -18.97 7.99 -6.94
C ILE A 255 -19.70 6.71 -7.35
N GLU A 256 -20.98 6.61 -7.00
CA GLU A 256 -21.88 5.65 -7.61
C GLU A 256 -21.99 6.02 -9.09
N ARG A 257 -21.66 5.12 -10.03
CA ARG A 257 -21.86 5.38 -11.46
C ARG A 257 -23.31 5.85 -11.63
N VAL A 258 -23.50 7.11 -12.00
CA VAL A 258 -24.73 7.53 -12.68
C VAL A 258 -24.86 6.59 -13.87
N ARG A 259 -25.94 5.79 -13.89
CA ARG A 259 -26.27 4.95 -15.03
C ARG A 259 -26.20 5.84 -16.27
N SER A 260 -25.32 5.52 -17.20
CA SER A 260 -25.39 6.10 -18.55
C SER A 260 -26.82 5.87 -19.06
N PRO A 261 -27.53 6.89 -19.55
CA PRO A 261 -28.79 6.64 -20.24
C PRO A 261 -28.46 5.69 -21.39
N ARG A 262 -29.15 4.54 -21.44
CA ARG A 262 -29.13 3.70 -22.63
C ARG A 262 -29.39 4.61 -23.82
N ARG A 263 -28.51 4.55 -24.82
CA ARG A 263 -28.68 5.19 -26.12
C ARG A 263 -29.94 4.59 -26.76
N SER A 264 -31.09 5.20 -26.48
CA SER A 264 -32.38 4.92 -27.10
C SER A 264 -32.67 6.08 -28.04
N ALA A 265 -32.12 5.99 -29.23
CA ALA A 265 -32.49 6.76 -30.43
C ALA A 265 -31.60 6.21 -31.57
N ALA A 266 -32.08 5.72 -32.71
CA ALA A 266 -33.43 5.67 -33.24
C ALA A 266 -33.54 4.48 -34.21
N LEU A 267 -34.53 3.61 -33.99
CA LEU A 267 -35.34 3.09 -35.09
C LEU A 267 -36.28 4.24 -35.44
N ASP A 268 -36.16 4.77 -36.66
CA ASP A 268 -37.22 5.42 -37.46
C ASP A 268 -36.56 6.33 -38.50
N SER A 269 -36.27 5.73 -39.66
CA SER A 269 -36.36 6.43 -40.94
C SER A 269 -36.67 5.39 -42.01
N SER A 270 -37.95 5.09 -42.13
CA SER A 270 -38.54 4.40 -43.26
C SER A 270 -39.75 5.24 -43.67
N THR A 271 -39.94 5.42 -44.98
CA THR A 271 -41.06 6.11 -45.66
C THR A 271 -40.94 7.66 -45.62
N GLU A 272 -41.01 8.44 -46.70
CA GLU A 272 -41.72 8.35 -47.98
C GLU A 272 -40.98 9.06 -49.14
N GLN A 273 -41.19 8.56 -50.37
CA GLN A 273 -40.98 9.30 -51.63
C GLN A 273 -42.19 10.20 -51.96
N PRO A 274 -42.06 11.12 -52.93
CA PRO A 274 -42.81 10.91 -54.17
C PRO A 274 -42.01 11.25 -55.45
N GLY A 275 -42.31 10.52 -56.53
CA GLY A 275 -41.64 10.64 -57.82
C GLY A 275 -42.32 11.56 -58.83
N SER A 276 -41.59 11.81 -59.93
CA SER A 276 -42.11 12.15 -61.27
C SER A 276 -40.98 11.89 -62.28
N GLY A 277 -41.15 10.91 -63.19
CA GLY A 277 -40.26 10.67 -64.34
C GLY A 277 -40.68 11.48 -65.58
N PRO A 278 -40.42 11.01 -66.81
CA PRO A 278 -39.17 10.48 -67.37
C PRO A 278 -38.78 11.23 -68.67
N GLU A 279 -37.55 11.10 -69.16
CA GLU A 279 -37.25 11.33 -70.59
C GLU A 279 -36.00 10.57 -71.06
N GLU A 280 -36.07 10.12 -72.31
CA GLU A 280 -35.30 9.08 -73.00
C GLU A 280 -33.99 9.57 -73.64
N THR A 281 -33.31 8.61 -74.30
CA THR A 281 -32.35 8.69 -75.43
C THR A 281 -30.87 8.56 -75.04
N SER A 282 -30.00 7.86 -75.78
CA SER A 282 -30.08 6.74 -76.75
C SER A 282 -28.63 6.27 -77.00
N ASP A 283 -28.46 5.00 -77.37
CA ASP A 283 -27.44 4.42 -78.27
C ASP A 283 -25.92 4.58 -78.04
N GLY A 284 -25.32 3.43 -77.67
CA GLY A 284 -24.08 2.71 -78.07
C GLY A 284 -22.92 3.34 -78.89
N PRO A 285 -21.91 2.53 -79.34
CA PRO A 285 -21.27 1.37 -78.70
C PRO A 285 -19.71 1.37 -78.80
N GLU A 286 -19.09 0.35 -78.18
CA GLU A 286 -17.89 -0.41 -78.61
C GLU A 286 -16.41 0.09 -78.47
N LEU A 287 -15.60 -0.89 -78.00
CA LEU A 287 -14.18 -1.22 -78.30
C LEU A 287 -13.03 -0.35 -77.72
N ASP A 288 -12.17 -0.93 -76.89
CA ASP A 288 -10.90 -1.56 -77.35
C ASP A 288 -10.19 -2.36 -76.22
N ARG A 289 -9.35 -3.30 -76.65
CA ARG A 289 -8.63 -4.35 -75.94
C ARG A 289 -7.23 -3.89 -75.47
N SER A 290 -6.71 -4.67 -74.50
CA SER A 290 -5.33 -5.19 -74.43
C SER A 290 -4.19 -4.36 -73.81
N GLY A 291 -3.32 -5.09 -73.10
CA GLY A 291 -1.99 -4.70 -72.59
C GLY A 291 -1.77 -5.11 -71.13
N ARG A 292 -1.47 -6.38 -70.80
CA ARG A 292 -0.11 -6.95 -70.56
C ARG A 292 0.83 -5.99 -69.80
N GLY A 293 1.24 -6.34 -68.57
CA GLY A 293 2.52 -7.02 -68.27
C GLY A 293 3.57 -5.94 -67.92
N GLU A 294 4.51 -6.04 -66.98
CA GLU A 294 5.17 -7.10 -66.22
C GLU A 294 5.85 -6.44 -64.99
N ALA A 295 6.28 -7.29 -64.05
CA ALA A 295 7.41 -7.15 -63.12
C ALA A 295 7.37 -6.07 -62.02
#